data_AF-A0A5B6WCP5-F1
#
_entry.id   AF-A0A5B6WCP5-F1
#
_cell.length_a   1.000
_cell.length_b   1.000
_cell.length_c   1.000
_cell.angle_alpha   90.00
_cell.angle_beta   90.00
_cell.angle_gamma   90.00
#
_symmetry.space_group_name_H-M   'P 1'
#
loop_
_entity.id
_entity.type
_entity.pdbx_description
1 polymer ?
#
loop_
_entity_poly.entity_id
_entity_poly.type
_entity_poly.pdbx_seq_one_letter_code
_entity_poly.pdbx_strand_id
1 'polypeptide(L)'
;MRLAKELDSLLNEERDDEIMAKIIDTKIHLNMEIDKDEIARANWLRLGDKNLAFFQKYATIRRQANLISKLTSEDGNEITTGAEINERTTIFFKELFTSKGVANSDKVLDGIEVSITD
;
A
#
# COMPACT_ATOMS: atom_id res chain seq x y z
N MET A 1 1.57 1.58 9.93
CA MET A 1 1.72 0.72 11.12
C MET A 1 0.62 1.10 12.11
N ARG A 2 -0.37 0.24 12.33
CA ARG A 2 -1.58 0.54 13.12
C ARG A 2 -1.24 0.87 14.58
N LEU A 3 -0.37 0.05 15.19
CA LEU A 3 0.10 0.23 16.56
C LEU A 3 0.92 1.52 16.77
N ALA A 4 1.67 1.97 15.77
CA ALA A 4 2.40 3.24 15.86
C ALA A 4 1.46 4.46 15.88
N LYS A 5 0.35 4.41 15.14
CA LYS A 5 -0.69 5.46 15.17
C LYS A 5 -1.48 5.44 16.48
N GLU A 6 -1.75 4.25 17.00
CA GLU A 6 -2.41 4.05 18.29
C GLU A 6 -1.55 4.56 19.45
N LEU A 7 -0.24 4.26 19.43
CA LEU A 7 0.72 4.81 20.39
C LEU A 7 0.79 6.34 20.32
N ASP A 8 0.81 6.92 19.12
CA ASP A 8 0.81 8.38 18.92
C ASP A 8 -0.47 9.04 19.45
N SER A 9 -1.64 8.41 19.25
CA SER A 9 -2.90 8.88 19.84
C SER A 9 -2.86 8.83 21.37
N LEU A 10 -2.42 7.71 21.95
CA LEU A 10 -2.37 7.51 23.41
C LEU A 10 -1.35 8.44 24.11
N LEU A 11 -0.27 8.83 23.42
CA LEU A 11 0.71 9.78 23.95
C LEU A 11 0.18 11.22 24.00
N ASN A 12 -0.89 11.54 23.26
CA ASN A 12 -1.52 12.85 23.21
C ASN A 12 -2.72 13.00 24.18
N GLU A 13 -3.13 11.91 24.84
CA GLU A 13 -4.22 11.92 25.83
C GLU A 13 -3.72 12.31 27.24
N GLU A 14 -4.64 12.72 28.11
CA GLU A 14 -4.33 13.10 29.49
C GLU A 14 -3.82 11.90 30.29
N ARG A 15 -2.76 12.08 31.07
CA ARG A 15 -2.05 10.94 31.67
C ARG A 15 -2.79 10.43 32.90
N ASP A 16 -3.56 9.35 32.73
CA ASP A 16 -4.08 8.52 33.82
C ASP A 16 -3.42 7.13 33.84
N ASP A 17 -3.66 6.38 34.92
CA ASP A 17 -3.06 5.05 35.12
C ASP A 17 -3.48 4.04 34.04
N GLU A 18 -4.67 4.20 33.45
CA GLU A 18 -5.19 3.32 32.41
C GLU A 18 -4.50 3.56 31.06
N ILE A 19 -4.33 4.83 30.68
CA ILE A 19 -3.62 5.27 29.48
C ILE A 19 -2.15 4.89 29.60
N MET A 20 -1.54 5.04 30.78
CA MET A 20 -0.17 4.59 31.03
C MET A 20 -0.01 3.09 30.83
N ALA A 21 -0.96 2.27 31.29
CA ALA A 21 -0.96 0.83 31.05
C ALA A 21 -1.08 0.49 29.54
N LYS A 22 -1.98 1.16 28.82
CA LYS A 22 -2.17 0.98 27.37
C LYS A 22 -0.94 1.39 26.55
N ILE A 23 -0.25 2.47 26.95
CA ILE A 23 1.01 2.89 26.33
C ILE A 23 2.08 1.80 26.49
N ILE A 24 2.23 1.24 27.70
CA ILE A 24 3.23 0.18 27.96
C ILE A 24 2.92 -1.06 27.11
N ASP A 25 1.67 -1.49 27.08
CA ASP A 25 1.21 -2.64 26.30
C ASP A 25 1.47 -2.44 24.80
N THR A 26 1.05 -1.28 24.26
CA THR A 26 1.26 -0.93 22.85
C THR A 26 2.74 -0.88 22.49
N LYS A 27 3.59 -0.39 23.40
CA LYS A 27 5.04 -0.32 23.21
C LYS A 27 5.69 -1.70 23.24
N ILE A 28 5.22 -2.61 24.10
CA ILE A 28 5.64 -4.02 24.11
C ILE A 28 5.28 -4.68 22.78
N HIS A 29 4.04 -4.50 22.32
CA HIS A 29 3.58 -5.06 21.05
C HIS A 29 4.36 -4.52 19.86
N LEU A 30 4.65 -3.22 19.84
CA LEU A 30 5.44 -2.60 18.78
C LEU A 30 6.88 -3.15 18.75
N ASN A 31 7.52 -3.28 19.92
CA ASN A 31 8.86 -3.88 20.02
C ASN A 31 8.86 -5.33 19.52
N MET A 32 7.84 -6.12 19.87
CA MET A 32 7.72 -7.50 19.37
C MET A 32 7.52 -7.57 17.84
N GLU A 33 6.83 -6.61 17.23
CA GLU A 33 6.68 -6.53 15.76
C GLU A 33 8.02 -6.17 15.09
N ILE A 34 8.73 -5.20 15.64
CA ILE A 34 10.06 -4.79 15.17
C ILE A 34 11.07 -5.92 15.30
N ASP A 35 11.12 -6.60 16.46
CA ASP A 35 12.02 -7.73 16.71
C ASP A 35 11.75 -8.88 15.74
N LYS A 36 10.48 -9.18 15.43
CA LYS A 36 10.12 -10.21 14.44
C LYS A 36 10.65 -9.85 13.05
N ASP A 37 10.52 -8.59 12.65
CA ASP A 37 11.03 -8.11 11.36
C ASP A 37 12.56 -8.09 11.31
N GLU A 38 13.24 -7.75 12.41
CA GLU A 38 14.70 -7.84 12.53
C GLU A 38 15.19 -9.28 12.51
N ILE A 39 14.55 -10.19 13.24
CA ILE A 39 14.86 -11.63 13.23
C ILE A 39 14.63 -12.21 11.83
N ALA A 40 13.56 -11.82 11.13
CA ALA A 40 13.30 -12.24 9.77
C ALA A 40 14.40 -11.75 8.80
N ARG A 41 14.84 -10.49 8.91
CA ARG A 41 15.94 -9.92 8.12
C ARG A 41 17.30 -10.55 8.43
N ALA A 42 17.60 -10.79 9.71
CA ALA A 42 18.83 -11.45 10.13
C ALA A 42 18.87 -12.93 9.69
N ASN A 43 17.75 -13.64 9.80
CA ASN A 43 17.61 -14.98 9.27
C ASN A 43 17.72 -15.01 7.75
N TRP A 44 17.22 -13.99 7.04
CA TRP A 44 17.39 -13.85 5.59
C TRP A 44 18.86 -13.73 5.19
N LEU A 45 19.62 -12.82 5.81
CA LEU A 45 21.06 -12.68 5.59
C LEU A 45 21.84 -13.97 5.92
N ARG A 46 21.41 -14.69 6.96
CA ARG A 46 22.12 -15.87 7.47
C ARG A 46 21.83 -17.16 6.71
N LEU A 47 20.60 -17.36 6.22
CA LEU A 47 20.15 -18.64 5.68
C LEU A 47 20.15 -18.73 4.14
N GLY A 48 20.21 -17.60 3.43
CA GLY A 48 20.22 -17.59 1.96
C GLY A 48 19.09 -18.45 1.37
N ASP A 49 19.45 -19.41 0.52
CA ASP A 49 18.52 -20.33 -0.17
C ASP A 49 17.69 -21.23 0.76
N LYS A 50 18.10 -21.45 2.02
CA LYS A 50 17.32 -22.26 2.98
C LYS A 50 16.01 -21.58 3.39
N ASN A 51 15.83 -20.29 3.12
CA ASN A 51 14.58 -19.56 3.34
C ASN A 51 13.64 -19.55 2.12
N LEU A 52 14.00 -20.19 1.00
CA LEU A 52 13.17 -20.18 -0.21
C LEU A 52 11.73 -20.67 0.06
N ALA A 53 11.58 -21.73 0.85
CA ALA A 53 10.26 -22.27 1.21
C ALA A 53 9.39 -21.27 1.99
N PHE A 54 10.00 -20.49 2.90
CA PHE A 54 9.30 -19.45 3.65
C PHE A 54 8.81 -18.33 2.71
N PHE A 55 9.67 -17.85 1.81
CA PHE A 55 9.29 -16.79 0.86
C PHE A 55 8.30 -17.26 -0.19
N GLN A 56 8.41 -18.50 -0.68
CA GLN A 56 7.41 -19.09 -1.56
C GLN A 56 6.04 -19.18 -0.87
N LYS A 57 6.03 -19.60 0.41
CA LYS A 57 4.80 -19.62 1.21
C LYS A 57 4.25 -18.22 1.42
N TYR A 58 5.10 -17.25 1.76
CA TYR A 58 4.69 -15.86 1.95
C TYR A 58 4.18 -15.23 0.65
N ALA A 59 4.84 -15.44 -0.48
CA ALA A 59 4.41 -15.00 -1.80
C ALA A 59 3.08 -15.65 -2.20
N THR A 60 2.87 -16.92 -1.86
CA THR A 60 1.59 -17.62 -2.08
C THR A 60 0.48 -17.01 -1.24
N ILE A 61 0.72 -16.75 0.05
CA ILE A 61 -0.25 -16.09 0.93
C ILE A 61 -0.60 -14.69 0.39
N ARG A 62 0.40 -13.89 0.00
CA ARG A 62 0.15 -12.58 -0.61
C ARG A 62 -0.60 -12.68 -1.92
N ARG A 63 -0.28 -13.67 -2.77
CA ARG A 63 -0.99 -13.92 -4.02
C ARG A 63 -2.46 -14.25 -3.78
N GLN A 64 -2.76 -15.05 -2.75
CA GLN A 64 -4.14 -15.37 -2.37
C GLN A 64 -4.87 -14.15 -1.81
N ALA A 65 -4.25 -13.40 -0.90
CA ALA A 65 -4.84 -12.21 -0.30
C ALA A 65 -5.10 -11.09 -1.31
N ASN A 66 -4.23 -10.96 -2.32
CA ASN A 66 -4.34 -9.93 -3.36
C ASN A 66 -5.04 -10.43 -4.63
N LEU A 67 -5.61 -11.64 -4.62
CA LEU A 67 -6.34 -12.16 -5.76
C LEU A 67 -7.68 -11.42 -5.88
N ILE A 68 -7.83 -10.64 -6.95
CA ILE A 68 -9.11 -10.05 -7.32
C ILE A 68 -9.98 -11.18 -7.90
N SER A 69 -10.89 -11.71 -7.09
CA SER A 69 -11.81 -12.79 -7.46
C SER A 69 -13.15 -12.30 -8.01
N LYS A 70 -13.51 -11.04 -7.74
CA LYS A 70 -14.72 -10.42 -8.26
C LYS A 70 -14.58 -8.92 -8.43
N LEU A 71 -15.28 -8.38 -9.43
CA LEU A 71 -15.49 -6.96 -9.64
C LEU A 71 -17.00 -6.67 -9.69
N THR A 72 -17.41 -5.48 -9.28
CA THR A 72 -18.80 -5.01 -9.43
C THR A 72 -18.81 -3.90 -10.47
N SER A 73 -19.63 -4.07 -11.52
CA SER A 73 -19.84 -3.08 -12.57
C SER A 73 -20.71 -1.92 -12.06
N GLU A 74 -20.68 -0.78 -12.74
CA GLU A 74 -21.51 0.40 -12.42
C GLU A 74 -23.02 0.08 -12.44
N ASP A 75 -23.43 -0.86 -13.30
CA ASP A 75 -24.81 -1.35 -13.39
C ASP A 75 -25.21 -2.33 -12.26
N GLY A 76 -24.33 -2.56 -11.28
CA GLY A 76 -24.55 -3.49 -10.17
C GLY A 76 -24.28 -4.96 -10.49
N ASN A 77 -23.87 -5.29 -11.73
CA ASN A 77 -23.56 -6.65 -12.14
C ASN A 77 -22.22 -7.13 -11.54
N GLU A 78 -22.20 -8.36 -10.99
CA GLU A 78 -20.97 -8.99 -10.50
C GLU A 78 -20.24 -9.74 -11.63
N ILE A 79 -18.94 -9.49 -11.73
CA ILE A 79 -18.03 -10.12 -12.69
C ILE A 79 -17.08 -11.02 -11.91
N THR A 80 -17.15 -12.33 -12.16
CA THR A 80 -16.42 -13.34 -11.40
C THR A 80 -15.46 -14.15 -12.27
N THR A 81 -15.60 -14.08 -13.59
CA THR A 81 -14.75 -14.80 -14.53
C THR A 81 -13.41 -14.07 -14.70
N GLY A 82 -12.29 -14.79 -14.57
CA GLY A 82 -10.96 -14.19 -14.71
C GLY A 82 -10.72 -13.47 -16.04
N ALA A 83 -11.29 -13.96 -17.14
CA ALA A 83 -11.21 -13.32 -18.46
C ALA A 83 -11.93 -11.95 -18.48
N GLU A 84 -13.16 -11.90 -17.97
CA GLU A 84 -13.96 -10.67 -17.90
C GLU A 84 -13.36 -9.66 -16.91
N ILE A 85 -12.85 -10.13 -15.77
CA ILE A 85 -12.11 -9.30 -14.81
C ILE A 85 -10.90 -8.65 -15.50
N ASN A 86 -10.12 -9.41 -16.26
CA ASN A 86 -8.96 -8.90 -16.98
C ASN A 86 -9.36 -7.86 -18.04
N GLU A 87 -10.38 -8.17 -18.83
CA GLU A 87 -10.88 -7.27 -19.88
C GLU A 87 -11.37 -5.94 -19.29
N ARG A 88 -12.25 -5.98 -18.28
CA ARG A 88 -12.76 -4.77 -17.61
C ARG A 88 -11.65 -3.96 -16.95
N THR A 89 -10.72 -4.63 -16.27
CA THR A 89 -9.56 -3.96 -15.66
C THR A 89 -8.71 -3.26 -16.72
N THR A 90 -8.48 -3.92 -17.85
CA THR A 90 -7.71 -3.36 -18.97
C THR A 90 -8.38 -2.13 -19.57
N ILE A 91 -9.70 -2.18 -19.81
CA ILE A 91 -10.46 -1.04 -20.33
C ILE A 91 -10.40 0.13 -19.35
N PHE A 92 -10.70 -0.12 -18.07
CA PHE A 92 -10.70 0.89 -17.02
C PHE A 92 -9.36 1.63 -16.94
N PHE A 93 -8.24 0.91 -16.86
CA PHE A 93 -6.93 1.56 -16.76
C PHE A 93 -6.49 2.23 -18.05
N LYS A 94 -6.88 1.71 -19.22
CA LYS A 94 -6.66 2.41 -20.50
C LYS A 94 -7.35 3.76 -20.48
N GLU A 95 -8.62 3.83 -20.11
CA GLU A 95 -9.37 5.08 -20.04
C GLU A 95 -8.80 6.03 -18.97
N LEU A 96 -8.44 5.49 -17.79
CA LEU A 96 -7.87 6.27 -16.68
C LEU A 96 -6.57 6.98 -17.07
N PHE A 97 -5.70 6.29 -17.81
CA PHE A 97 -4.41 6.83 -18.25
C PHE A 97 -4.47 7.50 -19.63
N THR A 98 -5.60 7.44 -20.32
CA THR A 98 -5.78 8.18 -21.57
C THR A 98 -5.97 9.66 -21.23
N SER A 99 -5.07 10.49 -21.76
CA SER A 99 -5.19 11.95 -21.64
C SER A 99 -6.50 12.40 -22.27
N LYS A 100 -7.30 13.16 -21.51
CA LYS A 100 -8.54 13.77 -22.01
C LYS A 100 -8.29 14.98 -22.92
N GLY A 101 -7.02 15.26 -23.25
CA GLY A 101 -6.60 16.47 -23.94
C GLY A 101 -6.61 17.65 -22.99
N VAL A 102 -5.45 18.26 -22.75
CA VAL A 102 -5.41 19.60 -22.14
C VAL A 102 -5.71 20.60 -23.24
N ALA A 103 -6.82 21.33 -23.11
CA ALA A 103 -7.07 22.52 -23.92
C ALA A 103 -6.04 23.59 -23.54
N ASN A 104 -5.17 23.95 -24.48
CA ASN A 104 -4.08 24.93 -24.41
C ASN A 104 -2.95 24.63 -23.40
N SER A 105 -1.87 24.01 -23.90
CA SER A 105 -0.54 24.09 -23.26
C SER A 105 -0.05 25.53 -23.10
N ASP A 106 -0.54 26.44 -23.94
CA ASP A 106 -0.10 27.83 -23.98
C ASP A 106 -0.40 28.59 -22.68
N LYS A 107 -1.50 28.26 -21.99
CA LYS A 107 -1.83 28.86 -20.68
C LYS A 107 -0.84 28.47 -19.57
N VAL A 108 -0.15 27.34 -19.70
CA VAL A 108 0.90 26.94 -18.75
C VAL A 108 2.15 27.82 -18.92
N LEU A 109 2.32 28.42 -20.11
CA LEU A 109 3.48 29.21 -20.49
C LEU A 109 3.26 30.72 -20.30
N ASP A 110 2.05 31.19 -19.95
CA ASP A 110 1.71 32.61 -19.75
C ASP A 110 2.57 33.34 -18.70
N GLY A 111 3.27 32.61 -17.83
CA GLY A 111 4.17 33.16 -16.81
C GLY A 111 5.66 32.99 -17.10
N ILE A 112 6.04 32.40 -18.25
CA ILE A 112 7.43 32.14 -18.60
C ILE A 112 7.87 33.17 -19.65
N GLU A 113 8.83 34.01 -19.30
CA GLU A 113 9.44 34.95 -20.23
C GLU A 113 10.22 34.17 -21.31
N VAL A 114 9.81 34.31 -22.57
CA VAL A 114 10.48 33.66 -23.71
C VAL A 114 11.84 34.34 -23.91
N SER A 115 12.91 33.62 -23.62
CA SER A 115 14.29 34.07 -23.82
C SER A 115 15.00 33.15 -24.82
N ILE A 116 14.64 33.29 -26.09
CA ILE A 116 15.51 32.84 -27.18
C ILE A 116 16.04 34.10 -27.85
N THR A 117 17.35 34.32 -27.73
CA THR A 117 18.09 35.34 -28.48
C THR A 117 18.93 34.59 -29.52
N ASP A 118 18.90 35.06 -30.77
CA ASP A 118 19.68 34.54 -31.90
C ASP A 118 21.20 34.47 -31.62
#